data_AF-A0A1G6ZTT1-F1
#
_entry.id   AF-A0A1G6ZTT1-F1
#
_cell.length_a   1.000
_cell.length_b   1.000
_cell.length_c   1.000
_cell.angle_alpha   90.00
_cell.angle_beta   90.00
_cell.angle_gamma   90.00
#
_symmetry.space_group_name_H-M   'P 1'
#
loop_
_entity.id
_entity.type
_entity.pdbx_description
1 polymer ?
#
loop_
_entity_poly.entity_id
_entity_poly.type
_entity_poly.pdbx_seq_one_letter_code
_entity_poly.pdbx_strand_id
1 'polypeptide(L)'
;MTHVPEGLQWKHGLRFSAPPAEGGGGTAERRGSPSLRPRVQAGFERLVAMLRKAKRTDVLAGIGDLTRVDDVLRERPTQVPILLELGWQLRDTPDFKGFFQRADGKGLVTERGQLIAPCERTYDQIIRAHLHGAARLVFEQRERAWIERRARAERAQQRERRKKEPRGGLQSKLMAPLKGMLEGEAEIDPDQFRPEYPGYGLYAVLKPSLRASWQFAFLQTYARLGTPQARAFGHLLDRVKSPELLEILVNLSTDDVGLIRTVCRVFIEVRHKIKLDKSPNWQLSVETREVNEAAEKRISELEDDVVESLILEHPAALGMIQHLGINVGPDVVRRLTPIFGNEIWSVMEDAQELENARSVPDYLLPVLGTVSRYAAPDISIILGQIQDRTLAKDLMTMARQAFPDEELARYLGDPERRPIWNTLPTKFNNTYRYQRDAQTGGNLRNEDDLRTVSRGIFQSLRLGHLETF
;
A
#
# COMPACT_ATOMS: atom_id res chain seq x y z
N MET A 1 18.49 -24.07 35.28
CA MET A 1 18.70 -22.73 35.87
C MET A 1 19.42 -21.88 34.85
N THR A 2 18.66 -21.07 34.13
CA THR A 2 19.17 -20.02 33.23
C THR A 2 18.03 -19.02 33.09
N HIS A 3 18.19 -17.89 33.79
CA HIS A 3 17.27 -16.76 33.77
C HIS A 3 17.39 -16.02 32.44
N VAL A 4 16.26 -15.82 31.77
CA VAL A 4 16.10 -14.84 30.68
C VAL A 4 15.26 -13.69 31.26
N PRO A 5 15.71 -12.42 31.18
CA PRO A 5 14.98 -11.32 31.76
C PRO A 5 13.82 -10.86 30.86
N GLU A 6 12.68 -10.67 31.51
CA GLU A 6 11.51 -9.95 31.02
C GLU A 6 11.83 -8.46 30.79
N GLY A 7 11.29 -7.86 29.73
CA GLY A 7 11.21 -6.40 29.66
C GLY A 7 11.22 -5.79 28.26
N LEU A 8 10.09 -5.84 27.56
CA LEU A 8 9.66 -4.78 26.63
C LEU A 8 8.14 -4.90 26.41
N GLN A 9 7.41 -4.51 27.45
CA GLN A 9 5.99 -4.22 27.38
C GLN A 9 5.79 -2.94 26.57
N TRP A 10 5.16 -3.05 25.40
CA TRP A 10 4.58 -1.91 24.70
C TRP A 10 3.38 -1.38 25.50
N LYS A 11 3.64 -0.43 26.40
CA LYS A 11 2.61 0.36 27.08
C LYS A 11 2.27 1.60 26.25
N HIS A 12 1.30 1.47 25.34
CA HIS A 12 0.36 2.55 25.04
C HIS A 12 -0.99 1.91 24.72
N GLY A 13 -1.77 1.68 25.78
CA GLY A 13 -3.15 1.29 25.69
C GLY A 13 -4.01 2.46 25.26
N LEU A 14 -4.38 2.51 23.98
CA LEU A 14 -5.60 3.17 23.57
C LEU A 14 -6.78 2.28 23.97
N ARG A 15 -7.20 2.39 25.24
CA ARG A 15 -8.50 1.91 25.71
C ARG A 15 -9.57 2.81 25.09
N PHE A 16 -10.15 2.37 23.98
CA PHE A 16 -11.38 2.97 23.48
C PHE A 16 -12.57 2.24 24.11
N SER A 17 -13.14 2.88 25.13
CA SER A 17 -14.43 2.53 25.68
C SER A 17 -15.48 2.50 24.56
N ALA A 18 -16.21 1.40 24.45
CA ALA A 18 -17.43 1.35 23.65
C ALA A 18 -18.38 2.47 24.11
N PRO A 19 -19.08 3.18 23.20
CA PRO A 19 -20.09 4.13 23.62
C PRO A 19 -21.19 3.39 24.41
N PRO A 20 -21.71 3.96 25.51
CA PRO A 20 -22.75 3.33 26.28
C PRO A 20 -24.01 3.20 25.42
N ALA A 21 -24.65 2.03 25.51
CA ALA A 21 -25.98 1.81 24.98
C ALA A 21 -26.97 2.61 25.82
N GLU A 22 -27.30 3.83 25.39
CA GLU A 22 -28.44 4.58 25.92
C GLU A 22 -29.74 3.95 25.40
N GLY A 23 -30.17 2.88 26.08
CA GLY A 23 -31.54 2.41 26.08
C GLY A 23 -32.38 3.27 27.02
N GLY A 24 -32.82 4.43 26.54
CA GLY A 24 -33.86 5.23 27.19
C GLY A 24 -35.24 4.78 26.71
N GLY A 25 -36.01 4.16 27.61
CA GLY A 25 -37.40 3.80 27.39
C GLY A 25 -38.27 5.03 27.16
N GLY A 26 -38.85 5.12 25.97
CA GLY A 26 -39.91 6.07 25.63
C GLY A 26 -40.85 5.40 24.65
N THR A 27 -42.04 5.04 25.13
CA THR A 27 -43.17 4.54 24.35
C THR A 27 -43.66 5.62 23.39
N ALA A 28 -42.96 5.79 22.25
CA ALA A 28 -43.48 6.48 21.09
C ALA A 28 -43.95 5.41 20.09
N GLU A 29 -45.21 5.52 19.69
CA GLU A 29 -45.87 4.68 18.69
C GLU A 29 -44.92 4.32 17.54
N ARG A 30 -44.49 3.06 17.49
CA ARG A 30 -43.86 2.48 16.31
C ARG A 30 -44.92 2.44 15.21
N ARG A 31 -45.11 3.54 14.48
CA ARG A 31 -45.60 3.48 13.09
C ARG A 31 -44.64 2.55 12.38
N GLY A 32 -45.06 1.29 12.19
CA GLY A 32 -44.23 0.26 11.60
C GLY A 32 -43.72 0.78 10.26
N SER A 33 -42.41 0.96 10.13
CA SER A 33 -41.81 1.27 8.83
C SER A 33 -42.36 0.27 7.82
N PRO A 34 -43.02 0.70 6.73
CA PRO A 34 -43.63 -0.22 5.78
C PRO A 34 -42.56 -1.19 5.30
N SER A 35 -42.88 -2.49 5.25
CA SER A 35 -41.94 -3.51 4.77
C SER A 35 -41.58 -3.20 3.32
N LEU A 36 -40.37 -2.70 3.09
CA LEU A 36 -39.89 -2.30 1.76
C LEU A 36 -39.44 -3.50 0.92
N ARG A 37 -39.06 -4.62 1.58
CA ARG A 37 -38.53 -5.82 0.90
C ARG A 37 -39.47 -6.37 -0.18
N PRO A 38 -40.80 -6.56 0.07
CA PRO A 38 -41.72 -7.03 -0.96
C PRO A 38 -41.82 -6.08 -2.16
N ARG A 39 -41.78 -4.76 -1.94
CA ARG A 39 -41.83 -3.76 -3.03
C ARG A 39 -40.56 -3.79 -3.87
N VAL A 40 -39.40 -3.94 -3.25
CA VAL A 40 -38.11 -4.09 -3.95
C VAL A 40 -38.10 -5.38 -4.77
N GLN A 41 -38.57 -6.49 -4.20
CA GLN A 41 -38.70 -7.77 -4.91
C GLN A 41 -39.65 -7.66 -6.13
N ALA A 42 -40.81 -7.04 -5.97
CA ALA A 42 -41.76 -6.82 -7.08
C ALA A 42 -41.18 -5.94 -8.19
N GLY A 43 -40.43 -4.89 -7.82
CA GLY A 43 -39.72 -4.04 -8.79
C GLY A 43 -38.65 -4.83 -9.56
N PHE A 44 -37.89 -5.70 -8.89
CA PHE A 44 -36.91 -6.57 -9.53
C PHE A 44 -37.55 -7.59 -10.48
N GLU A 45 -38.62 -8.26 -10.06
CA GLU A 45 -39.36 -9.19 -10.93
C GLU A 45 -39.87 -8.49 -12.20
N ARG A 46 -40.37 -7.25 -12.07
CA ARG A 46 -40.78 -6.46 -13.23
C ARG A 46 -39.61 -6.09 -14.13
N LEU A 47 -38.47 -5.70 -13.55
CA LEU A 47 -37.25 -5.41 -14.31
C LEU A 47 -36.82 -6.63 -15.14
N VAL A 48 -36.74 -7.80 -14.49
CA VAL A 48 -36.33 -9.04 -15.14
C VAL A 48 -37.31 -9.45 -16.25
N ALA A 49 -38.61 -9.33 -16.02
CA ALA A 49 -39.63 -9.60 -17.03
C ALA A 49 -39.48 -8.67 -18.25
N MET A 50 -39.21 -7.38 -18.04
CA MET A 50 -38.97 -6.42 -19.12
C MET A 50 -37.67 -6.72 -19.88
N LEU A 51 -36.58 -7.06 -19.18
CA LEU A 51 -35.31 -7.42 -19.81
C LEU A 51 -35.45 -8.67 -20.68
N ARG A 52 -36.24 -9.67 -20.23
CA ARG A 52 -36.58 -10.87 -21.02
C ARG A 52 -37.38 -10.51 -22.27
N LYS A 53 -38.42 -9.66 -22.12
CA LYS A 53 -39.23 -9.19 -23.25
C LYS A 53 -38.38 -8.41 -24.28
N ALA A 54 -37.43 -7.61 -23.80
CA ALA A 54 -36.50 -6.84 -24.63
C ALA A 54 -35.32 -7.65 -25.18
N LYS A 55 -35.22 -8.96 -24.87
CA LYS A 55 -34.11 -9.84 -25.27
C LYS A 55 -32.72 -9.30 -24.91
N ARG A 56 -32.59 -8.61 -23.77
CA ARG A 56 -31.31 -8.10 -23.24
C ARG A 56 -30.51 -9.23 -22.59
N THR A 57 -29.98 -10.12 -23.43
CA THR A 57 -29.22 -11.30 -22.99
C THR A 57 -27.92 -10.95 -22.27
N ASP A 58 -27.35 -9.77 -22.54
CA ASP A 58 -26.17 -9.22 -21.87
C ASP A 58 -26.37 -9.05 -20.36
N VAL A 59 -27.48 -8.43 -19.94
CA VAL A 59 -27.79 -8.20 -18.52
C VAL A 59 -28.34 -9.47 -17.88
N LEU A 60 -29.20 -10.21 -18.60
CA LEU A 60 -29.80 -11.45 -18.09
C LEU A 60 -28.76 -12.54 -17.82
N ALA A 61 -27.74 -12.68 -18.67
CA ALA A 61 -26.64 -13.61 -18.42
C ALA A 61 -25.87 -13.27 -17.14
N GLY A 62 -25.76 -11.98 -16.79
CA GLY A 62 -25.11 -11.53 -15.55
C GLY A 62 -25.89 -11.88 -14.28
N ILE A 63 -27.22 -11.90 -14.35
CA ILE A 63 -28.10 -12.30 -13.23
C ILE A 63 -28.22 -13.83 -13.13
N GLY A 64 -28.27 -14.52 -14.28
CA GLY A 64 -28.52 -15.95 -14.35
C GLY A 64 -29.95 -16.31 -13.97
N ASP A 65 -30.11 -17.41 -13.23
CA ASP A 65 -31.41 -17.96 -12.82
C ASP A 65 -31.91 -17.41 -11.47
N LEU A 66 -31.25 -16.38 -10.93
CA LEU A 66 -31.59 -15.79 -9.64
C LEU A 66 -32.94 -15.06 -9.72
N THR A 67 -33.88 -15.50 -8.89
CA THR A 67 -35.26 -14.96 -8.86
C THR A 67 -35.49 -13.96 -7.72
N ARG A 68 -34.62 -13.93 -6.71
CA ARG A 68 -34.77 -13.04 -5.54
C ARG A 68 -33.68 -11.97 -5.51
N VAL A 69 -34.07 -10.77 -5.10
CA VAL A 69 -33.15 -9.63 -4.91
C VAL A 69 -32.03 -9.98 -3.94
N ASP A 70 -32.37 -10.62 -2.82
CA ASP A 70 -31.39 -11.00 -1.80
C ASP A 70 -30.33 -11.97 -2.36
N ASP A 71 -30.70 -12.84 -3.30
CA ASP A 71 -29.78 -13.79 -3.93
C ASP A 71 -28.86 -13.06 -4.92
N VAL A 72 -29.39 -12.08 -5.68
CA VAL A 72 -28.56 -11.21 -6.54
C VAL A 72 -27.58 -10.37 -5.73
N LEU A 73 -28.03 -9.77 -4.62
CA LEU A 73 -27.16 -9.01 -3.71
C LEU A 73 -26.03 -9.87 -3.14
N ARG A 74 -26.29 -11.16 -2.89
CA ARG A 74 -25.32 -12.11 -2.34
C ARG A 74 -24.38 -12.68 -3.40
N GLU A 75 -24.91 -13.15 -4.52
CA GLU A 75 -24.17 -13.96 -5.49
C GLU A 75 -23.64 -13.16 -6.68
N ARG A 76 -24.30 -12.04 -7.03
CA ARG A 76 -23.97 -11.19 -8.19
C ARG A 76 -23.90 -9.70 -7.79
N PRO A 77 -23.08 -9.33 -6.78
CA PRO A 77 -23.00 -7.96 -6.27
C PRO A 77 -22.57 -6.92 -7.32
N THR A 78 -21.78 -7.33 -8.33
CA THR A 78 -21.33 -6.46 -9.43
C THR A 78 -22.46 -6.06 -10.39
N GLN A 79 -23.57 -6.80 -10.41
CA GLN A 79 -24.73 -6.48 -11.25
C GLN A 79 -25.67 -5.48 -10.56
N VAL A 80 -25.57 -5.31 -9.24
CA VAL A 80 -26.47 -4.45 -8.46
C VAL A 80 -26.46 -2.99 -8.95
N PRO A 81 -25.30 -2.34 -9.20
CA PRO A 81 -25.29 -0.98 -9.75
C PRO A 81 -26.02 -0.86 -11.09
N ILE A 82 -25.85 -1.85 -11.98
CA ILE A 82 -26.46 -1.87 -13.32
C ILE A 82 -27.98 -1.98 -13.20
N LEU A 83 -28.47 -2.89 -12.35
CA LEU A 83 -29.91 -3.10 -12.13
C LEU A 83 -30.59 -1.88 -11.51
N LEU A 84 -29.91 -1.21 -10.58
CA LEU A 84 -30.40 0.04 -10.00
C LEU A 84 -30.49 1.12 -11.09
N GLU A 85 -29.41 1.35 -11.86
CA GLU A 85 -29.43 2.36 -12.93
C GLU A 85 -30.53 2.10 -13.97
N LEU A 86 -30.74 0.85 -14.38
CA LEU A 86 -31.85 0.48 -15.26
C LEU A 86 -33.20 0.76 -14.63
N GLY A 87 -33.38 0.46 -13.33
CA GLY A 87 -34.59 0.79 -12.60
C GLY A 87 -34.88 2.30 -12.59
N TRP A 88 -33.85 3.14 -12.46
CA TRP A 88 -34.00 4.60 -12.54
C TRP A 88 -34.40 5.08 -13.93
N GLN A 89 -33.80 4.52 -14.97
CA GLN A 89 -34.09 4.86 -16.36
C GLN A 89 -35.52 4.51 -16.74
N LEU A 90 -36.07 3.44 -16.16
CA LEU A 90 -37.44 2.99 -16.42
C LEU A 90 -38.50 3.67 -15.54
N ARG A 91 -38.14 4.61 -14.67
CA ARG A 91 -39.05 5.16 -13.63
C ARG A 91 -40.35 5.77 -14.17
N ASP A 92 -40.34 6.28 -15.40
CA ASP A 92 -41.48 6.91 -16.07
C ASP A 92 -42.37 5.93 -16.83
N THR A 93 -41.91 4.69 -17.01
CA THR A 93 -42.69 3.65 -17.68
C THR A 93 -43.91 3.23 -16.85
N PRO A 94 -45.05 2.85 -17.47
CA PRO A 94 -46.26 2.47 -16.76
C PRO A 94 -46.03 1.36 -15.71
N ASP A 95 -45.12 0.46 -16.03
CA ASP A 95 -44.74 -0.70 -15.23
C ASP A 95 -43.94 -0.35 -13.96
N PHE A 96 -43.21 0.76 -13.99
CA PHE A 96 -42.32 1.19 -12.90
C PHE A 96 -42.81 2.44 -12.15
N LYS A 97 -43.70 3.24 -12.74
CA LYS A 97 -44.21 4.50 -12.18
C LYS A 97 -44.73 4.35 -10.74
N GLY A 98 -45.33 3.20 -10.40
CA GLY A 98 -45.83 2.91 -9.04
C GLY A 98 -44.75 2.77 -7.95
N PHE A 99 -43.50 2.52 -8.33
CA PHE A 99 -42.36 2.40 -7.40
C PHE A 99 -41.63 3.73 -7.14
N PHE A 100 -41.89 4.75 -7.98
CA PHE A 100 -41.17 6.03 -7.96
C PHE A 100 -42.10 7.21 -7.63
N GLN A 101 -43.17 6.98 -6.89
CA GLN A 101 -44.08 8.04 -6.45
C GLN A 101 -43.38 8.96 -5.45
N ARG A 102 -43.62 10.28 -5.55
CA ARG A 102 -43.08 11.26 -4.59
C ARG A 102 -43.74 11.08 -3.22
N ALA A 103 -42.95 11.31 -2.17
CA ALA A 103 -43.43 11.27 -0.78
C ALA A 103 -44.57 12.27 -0.48
N ASP A 104 -44.60 13.41 -1.18
CA ASP A 104 -45.64 14.43 -1.04
C ASP A 104 -46.94 14.12 -1.79
N GLY A 105 -47.02 12.97 -2.47
CA GLY A 105 -48.17 12.56 -3.27
C GLY A 105 -48.34 13.34 -4.59
N LYS A 106 -47.43 14.27 -4.92
CA LYS A 106 -47.54 15.15 -6.10
C LYS A 106 -46.96 14.51 -7.37
N GLY A 107 -47.27 13.24 -7.61
CA GLY A 107 -46.91 12.53 -8.83
C GLY A 107 -45.58 11.76 -8.76
N LEU A 108 -44.91 11.63 -9.91
CA LEU A 108 -43.70 10.81 -10.09
C LEU A 108 -42.44 11.59 -9.71
N VAL A 109 -41.44 10.88 -9.18
CA VAL A 109 -40.09 11.41 -8.92
C VAL A 109 -39.35 11.63 -10.24
N THR A 110 -38.97 12.88 -10.50
CA THR A 110 -38.25 13.28 -11.72
C THR A 110 -36.74 13.35 -11.52
N GLU A 111 -36.31 13.69 -10.30
CA GLU A 111 -34.91 13.93 -9.92
C GLU A 111 -34.46 13.01 -8.78
N ARG A 112 -33.18 12.63 -8.76
CA ARG A 112 -32.64 11.68 -7.77
C ARG A 112 -32.69 12.18 -6.33
N GLY A 113 -32.67 13.50 -6.14
CA GLY A 113 -32.73 14.15 -4.83
C GLY A 113 -34.13 14.24 -4.22
N GLN A 114 -35.19 13.88 -4.96
CA GLN A 114 -36.56 13.91 -4.44
C GLN A 114 -36.87 12.67 -3.59
N LEU A 115 -37.70 12.84 -2.58
CA LEU A 115 -38.08 11.76 -1.66
C LEU A 115 -39.12 10.82 -2.30
N ILE A 116 -38.86 9.51 -2.21
CA ILE A 116 -39.70 8.46 -2.78
C ILE A 116 -40.60 7.84 -1.69
N ALA A 117 -41.90 7.75 -1.96
CA ALA A 117 -42.87 7.04 -1.13
C ALA A 117 -42.73 5.51 -1.29
N PRO A 118 -42.95 4.71 -0.23
CA PRO A 118 -43.31 5.09 1.14
C PRO A 118 -42.09 5.23 2.07
N CYS A 119 -40.88 5.13 1.53
CA CYS A 119 -39.66 5.05 2.33
C CYS A 119 -39.09 6.40 2.77
N GLU A 120 -39.58 7.50 2.19
CA GLU A 120 -39.13 8.88 2.47
C GLU A 120 -37.60 9.04 2.32
N ARG A 121 -37.03 8.34 1.34
CA ARG A 121 -35.60 8.41 1.00
C ARG A 121 -35.42 8.92 -0.41
N THR A 122 -34.30 9.59 -0.65
CA THR A 122 -33.88 9.94 -2.01
C THR A 122 -33.43 8.70 -2.76
N TYR A 123 -33.42 8.76 -4.08
CA TYR A 123 -32.97 7.63 -4.89
C TYR A 123 -31.49 7.30 -4.62
N ASP A 124 -30.65 8.31 -4.44
CA ASP A 124 -29.23 8.14 -4.11
C ASP A 124 -29.03 7.43 -2.75
N GLN A 125 -29.88 7.72 -1.76
CA GLN A 125 -29.86 7.01 -0.47
C GLN A 125 -30.27 5.54 -0.63
N ILE A 126 -31.24 5.25 -1.50
CA ILE A 126 -31.67 3.88 -1.81
C ILE A 126 -30.55 3.12 -2.51
N ILE A 127 -29.91 3.71 -3.52
CA ILE A 127 -28.75 3.12 -4.21
C ILE A 127 -27.67 2.78 -3.18
N ARG A 128 -27.22 3.76 -2.39
CA ARG A 128 -26.17 3.55 -1.39
C ARG A 128 -26.52 2.43 -0.41
N ALA A 129 -27.78 2.35 0.04
CA ALA A 129 -28.21 1.31 0.96
C ALA A 129 -28.12 -0.10 0.34
N HIS A 130 -28.52 -0.27 -0.92
CA HIS A 130 -28.41 -1.56 -1.62
C HIS A 130 -26.96 -1.94 -1.90
N LEU A 131 -26.16 -0.97 -2.33
CA LEU A 131 -24.73 -1.17 -2.59
C LEU A 131 -23.97 -1.56 -1.30
N HIS A 132 -24.22 -0.85 -0.18
CA HIS A 132 -23.70 -1.22 1.14
C HIS A 132 -24.20 -2.58 1.63
N GLY A 133 -25.46 -2.92 1.34
CA GLY A 133 -26.02 -4.25 1.62
C GLY A 133 -25.29 -5.36 0.86
N ALA A 134 -25.08 -5.18 -0.45
CA ALA A 134 -24.34 -6.12 -1.28
C ALA A 134 -22.89 -6.26 -0.80
N ALA A 135 -22.21 -5.13 -0.53
CA ALA A 135 -20.86 -5.13 0.01
C ALA A 135 -20.78 -5.96 1.30
N ARG A 136 -21.64 -5.68 2.29
CA ARG A 136 -21.69 -6.41 3.55
C ARG A 136 -21.80 -7.92 3.35
N LEU A 137 -22.68 -8.37 2.45
CA LEU A 137 -22.85 -9.80 2.15
C LEU A 137 -21.58 -10.44 1.56
N VAL A 138 -20.86 -9.73 0.69
CA VAL A 138 -19.58 -10.20 0.13
C VAL A 138 -18.53 -10.38 1.22
N PHE A 139 -18.40 -9.39 2.12
CA PHE A 139 -17.45 -9.47 3.24
C PHE A 139 -17.81 -10.63 4.20
N GLU A 140 -19.09 -10.77 4.57
CA GLU A 140 -19.56 -11.86 5.43
C GLU A 140 -19.39 -13.25 4.78
N GLN A 141 -19.65 -13.37 3.47
CA GLN A 141 -19.46 -14.63 2.75
C GLN A 141 -18.00 -15.07 2.77
N ARG A 142 -17.07 -14.13 2.55
CA ARG A 142 -15.64 -14.42 2.58
C ARG A 142 -15.15 -14.79 3.99
N GLU A 143 -15.63 -14.07 5.00
CA GLU A 143 -15.38 -14.39 6.41
C GLU A 143 -15.83 -15.82 6.74
N ARG A 144 -17.07 -16.18 6.42
CA ARG A 144 -17.60 -17.55 6.61
C ARG A 144 -16.78 -18.60 5.86
N ALA A 145 -16.46 -18.34 4.60
CA ALA A 145 -15.65 -19.26 3.78
C ALA A 145 -14.23 -19.45 4.32
N TRP A 146 -13.65 -18.44 4.99
CA TRP A 146 -12.37 -18.57 5.68
C TRP A 146 -12.51 -19.39 6.96
N ILE A 147 -13.51 -19.06 7.79
CA ILE A 147 -13.81 -19.73 9.06
C ILE A 147 -14.05 -21.24 8.83
N GLU A 148 -14.86 -21.59 7.84
CA GLU A 148 -15.11 -23.00 7.49
C GLU A 148 -13.85 -23.73 7.05
N ARG A 149 -12.99 -23.08 6.25
CA ARG A 149 -11.70 -23.67 5.83
C ARG A 149 -10.78 -23.88 7.02
N ARG A 150 -10.72 -22.93 7.95
CA ARG A 150 -9.93 -23.02 9.18
C ARG A 150 -10.43 -24.15 10.07
N ALA A 151 -11.74 -24.25 10.29
CA ALA A 151 -12.36 -25.33 11.05
C ALA A 151 -12.09 -26.71 10.42
N ARG A 152 -12.18 -26.83 9.09
CA ARG A 152 -11.84 -28.08 8.38
C ARG A 152 -10.36 -28.45 8.53
N ALA A 153 -9.45 -27.48 8.44
CA ALA A 153 -8.02 -27.70 8.63
C ALA A 153 -7.69 -28.15 10.07
N GLU A 154 -8.32 -27.54 11.08
CA GLU A 154 -8.13 -27.93 12.47
C GLU A 154 -8.67 -29.34 12.75
N ARG A 155 -9.86 -29.69 12.23
CA ARG A 155 -10.41 -31.05 12.29
C ARG A 155 -9.46 -32.07 11.64
N ALA A 156 -8.83 -31.73 10.52
CA ALA A 156 -7.85 -32.59 9.88
C ALA A 156 -6.57 -32.76 10.72
N GLN A 157 -6.05 -31.68 11.32
CA GLN A 157 -4.90 -31.75 12.21
C GLN A 157 -5.18 -32.58 13.46
N GLN A 158 -6.36 -32.43 14.09
CA GLN A 158 -6.76 -33.25 15.23
C GLN A 158 -6.86 -34.73 14.88
N ARG A 159 -7.41 -35.07 13.70
CA ARG A 159 -7.45 -36.46 13.21
C ARG A 159 -6.04 -37.03 13.02
N GLU A 160 -5.11 -36.25 12.47
CA GLU A 160 -3.71 -36.67 12.31
C GLU A 160 -2.98 -36.82 13.64
N ARG A 161 -3.22 -35.92 14.62
CA ARG A 161 -2.67 -36.05 15.98
C ARG A 161 -3.16 -37.32 16.67
N ARG A 162 -4.46 -37.62 16.61
CA ARG A 162 -5.05 -38.86 17.14
C ARG A 162 -4.51 -40.14 16.48
N LYS A 163 -4.11 -40.09 15.19
CA LYS A 163 -3.46 -41.22 14.51
C LYS A 163 -2.01 -41.44 14.98
N LYS A 164 -1.32 -40.36 15.37
CA LYS A 164 0.09 -40.37 15.79
C LYS A 164 0.27 -40.60 17.31
N GLU A 165 -0.79 -40.45 18.09
CA GLU A 165 -0.77 -40.85 19.50
C GLU A 165 -0.40 -42.35 19.61
N PRO A 166 0.56 -42.72 20.47
CA PRO A 166 0.95 -44.11 20.62
C PRO A 166 -0.27 -44.90 21.07
N ARG A 167 -0.73 -45.81 20.21
CA ARG A 167 -1.77 -46.79 20.57
C ARG A 167 -1.20 -47.62 21.71
N GLY A 168 -1.54 -47.25 22.95
CA GLY A 168 -1.24 -48.03 24.14
C GLY A 168 -1.74 -49.47 24.03
N GLY A 169 -1.39 -50.29 25.01
CA GLY A 169 -1.69 -51.74 25.05
C GLY A 169 -3.19 -52.07 24.86
N LEU A 170 -3.52 -53.36 24.74
CA LEU A 170 -4.87 -53.87 24.39
C LEU A 170 -6.05 -53.16 25.11
N GLN A 171 -5.88 -52.78 26.38
CA GLN A 171 -6.87 -52.00 27.15
C GLN A 171 -7.15 -50.60 26.58
N SER A 172 -6.14 -49.88 26.09
CA SER A 172 -6.34 -48.53 25.51
C SER A 172 -7.07 -48.59 24.17
N LYS A 173 -6.90 -49.68 23.41
CA LYS A 173 -7.61 -49.91 22.13
C LYS A 173 -9.09 -50.23 22.32
N LEU A 174 -9.47 -50.85 23.44
CA LEU A 174 -10.87 -51.12 23.80
C LEU A 174 -11.56 -49.91 24.46
N MET A 175 -10.81 -49.08 25.21
CA MET A 175 -11.36 -47.91 25.89
C MET A 175 -11.44 -46.65 25.00
N ALA A 176 -10.62 -46.54 23.95
CA ALA A 176 -10.66 -45.38 23.04
C ALA A 176 -12.01 -45.20 22.29
N PRO A 177 -12.66 -46.26 21.77
CA PRO A 177 -14.00 -46.15 21.17
C PRO A 177 -15.08 -45.76 22.18
N LEU A 178 -15.00 -46.31 23.41
CA LEU A 178 -15.94 -46.01 24.50
C LEU A 178 -15.78 -44.57 25.00
N LYS A 179 -14.54 -44.08 25.13
CA LYS A 179 -14.25 -42.69 25.48
C LYS A 179 -14.71 -41.72 24.38
N GLY A 180 -14.54 -42.07 23.11
CA GLY A 180 -15.08 -41.30 21.98
C GLY A 180 -16.61 -41.27 21.91
N MET A 181 -17.30 -42.34 22.33
CA MET A 181 -18.77 -42.35 22.47
C MET A 181 -19.26 -41.59 23.70
N LEU A 182 -18.50 -41.56 24.82
CA LEU A 182 -18.87 -40.88 26.05
C LEU A 182 -18.58 -39.37 26.06
N GLU A 183 -17.46 -38.94 25.47
CA GLU A 183 -17.05 -37.53 25.47
C GLU A 183 -17.65 -36.73 24.31
N GLY A 184 -18.26 -37.41 23.32
CA GLY A 184 -18.65 -36.80 22.05
C GLY A 184 -17.42 -36.38 21.24
N GLU A 185 -17.54 -36.34 19.91
CA GLU A 185 -16.52 -35.60 19.16
C GLU A 185 -16.62 -34.15 19.60
N ALA A 186 -15.54 -33.58 20.16
CA ALA A 186 -15.47 -32.16 20.46
C ALA A 186 -15.79 -31.39 19.17
N GLU A 187 -17.03 -30.93 19.06
CA GLU A 187 -17.53 -30.30 17.86
C GLU A 187 -16.84 -28.94 17.78
N ILE A 188 -15.86 -28.83 16.89
CA ILE A 188 -15.18 -27.57 16.68
C ILE A 188 -16.20 -26.60 16.10
N ASP A 189 -16.66 -25.68 16.94
CA ASP A 189 -17.51 -24.57 16.55
C ASP A 189 -16.70 -23.63 15.64
N PRO A 190 -17.11 -23.47 14.37
CA PRO A 190 -16.41 -22.58 13.44
C PRO A 190 -16.34 -21.14 13.96
N ASP A 191 -17.34 -20.67 14.72
CA ASP A 191 -17.40 -19.28 15.17
C ASP A 191 -16.25 -18.90 16.13
N GLN A 192 -15.58 -19.89 16.74
CA GLN A 192 -14.38 -19.66 17.55
C GLN A 192 -13.21 -19.07 16.76
N PHE A 193 -13.13 -19.33 15.44
CA PHE A 193 -12.06 -18.81 14.59
C PHE A 193 -12.36 -17.40 14.05
N ARG A 194 -13.58 -16.89 14.24
CA ARG A 194 -14.00 -15.60 13.71
C ARG A 194 -13.04 -14.44 14.07
N PRO A 195 -12.54 -14.32 15.32
CA PRO A 195 -11.61 -13.26 15.70
C PRO A 195 -10.22 -13.40 15.04
N GLU A 196 -9.84 -14.59 14.58
CA GLU A 196 -8.55 -14.82 13.89
C GLU A 196 -8.60 -14.38 12.42
N TYR A 197 -9.79 -14.12 11.86
CA TYR A 197 -9.93 -13.73 10.47
C TYR A 197 -9.28 -12.34 10.24
N PRO A 198 -8.30 -12.21 9.32
CA PRO A 198 -7.61 -10.93 9.08
C PRO A 198 -8.54 -9.79 8.65
N GLY A 199 -9.66 -10.10 8.01
CA GLY A 199 -10.69 -9.16 7.58
C GLY A 199 -11.83 -8.97 8.59
N TYR A 200 -11.67 -9.40 9.85
CA TYR A 200 -12.71 -9.24 10.86
C TYR A 200 -13.01 -7.75 11.09
N GLY A 201 -14.27 -7.36 10.92
CA GLY A 201 -14.69 -5.95 10.99
C GLY A 201 -14.33 -5.09 9.77
N LEU A 202 -13.81 -5.66 8.68
CA LEU A 202 -13.35 -4.94 7.50
C LEU A 202 -14.44 -4.06 6.87
N TYR A 203 -15.67 -4.58 6.75
CA TYR A 203 -16.79 -3.81 6.20
C TYR A 203 -17.05 -2.51 6.99
N ALA A 204 -16.95 -2.53 8.32
CA ALA A 204 -17.16 -1.34 9.13
C ALA A 204 -16.09 -0.27 8.87
N VAL A 205 -14.85 -0.70 8.61
CA VAL A 205 -13.73 0.19 8.27
C VAL A 205 -13.87 0.76 6.86
N LEU A 206 -14.30 -0.04 5.88
CA LEU A 206 -14.40 0.37 4.48
C LEU A 206 -15.68 1.15 4.13
N LYS A 207 -16.77 0.94 4.88
CA LYS A 207 -18.07 1.58 4.62
C LYS A 207 -17.99 3.10 4.40
N PRO A 208 -17.21 3.89 5.17
CA PRO A 208 -17.07 5.33 4.94
C PRO A 208 -16.43 5.71 3.60
N SER A 209 -15.57 4.84 3.05
CA SER A 209 -14.85 5.05 1.78
C SER A 209 -15.65 4.55 0.57
N LEU A 210 -16.60 3.63 0.76
CA LEU A 210 -17.50 3.11 -0.29
C LEU A 210 -18.64 4.10 -0.61
N ARG A 211 -18.32 5.17 -1.35
CA ARG A 211 -19.25 6.28 -1.68
C ARG A 211 -19.74 6.27 -3.12
N ALA A 212 -18.94 5.76 -4.05
CA ALA A 212 -19.19 5.83 -5.48
C ALA A 212 -19.58 4.46 -6.06
N SER A 213 -20.46 4.45 -7.06
CA SER A 213 -20.97 3.22 -7.67
C SER A 213 -19.88 2.35 -8.32
N TRP A 214 -18.86 2.96 -8.91
CA TRP A 214 -17.76 2.24 -9.56
C TRP A 214 -16.95 1.37 -8.58
N GLN A 215 -16.84 1.77 -7.31
CA GLN A 215 -16.12 0.99 -6.28
C GLN A 215 -16.77 -0.38 -6.07
N PHE A 216 -18.07 -0.51 -6.37
CA PHE A 216 -18.78 -1.76 -6.17
C PHE A 216 -18.45 -2.82 -7.25
N ALA A 217 -17.81 -2.43 -8.34
CA ALA A 217 -17.23 -3.36 -9.31
C ALA A 217 -16.04 -4.14 -8.71
N PHE A 218 -15.36 -3.56 -7.72
CA PHE A 218 -14.14 -4.12 -7.10
C PHE A 218 -14.38 -4.76 -5.73
N LEU A 219 -15.64 -4.99 -5.32
CA LEU A 219 -15.96 -5.53 -3.99
C LEU A 219 -15.23 -6.82 -3.65
N GLN A 220 -15.09 -7.72 -4.62
CA GLN A 220 -14.40 -9.00 -4.41
C GLN A 220 -12.92 -8.77 -4.09
N THR A 221 -12.28 -7.78 -4.72
CA THR A 221 -10.90 -7.39 -4.45
C THR A 221 -10.79 -6.66 -3.11
N TYR A 222 -11.70 -5.70 -2.81
CA TYR A 222 -11.74 -5.04 -1.49
C TYR A 222 -11.93 -6.05 -0.34
N ALA A 223 -12.71 -7.10 -0.55
CA ALA A 223 -12.92 -8.15 0.44
C ALA A 223 -11.64 -8.95 0.75
N ARG A 224 -10.63 -8.90 -0.12
CA ARG A 224 -9.33 -9.55 0.12
C ARG A 224 -8.43 -8.78 1.08
N LEU A 225 -8.70 -7.50 1.32
CA LEU A 225 -7.93 -6.70 2.26
C LEU A 225 -8.04 -7.26 3.67
N GLY A 226 -6.98 -7.11 4.46
CA GLY A 226 -7.03 -7.21 5.91
C GLY A 226 -7.58 -5.92 6.52
N THR A 227 -8.23 -6.04 7.69
CA THR A 227 -8.69 -4.87 8.46
C THR A 227 -7.55 -3.89 8.79
N PRO A 228 -6.32 -4.34 9.17
CA PRO A 228 -5.21 -3.42 9.41
C PRO A 228 -4.78 -2.66 8.14
N GLN A 229 -4.69 -3.34 6.99
CA GLN A 229 -4.38 -2.70 5.70
C GLN A 229 -5.44 -1.65 5.34
N ALA A 230 -6.72 -1.99 5.48
CA ALA A 230 -7.81 -1.06 5.20
C ALA A 230 -7.83 0.15 6.14
N ARG A 231 -7.34 0.04 7.38
CA ARG A 231 -7.13 1.18 8.26
C ARG A 231 -5.97 2.06 7.81
N ALA A 232 -4.87 1.44 7.39
CA ALA A 232 -3.68 2.15 6.96
C ALA A 232 -3.87 2.90 5.64
N PHE A 233 -4.64 2.34 4.70
CA PHE A 233 -4.86 2.89 3.36
C PHE A 233 -6.28 3.42 3.13
N GLY A 234 -7.13 3.43 4.16
CA GLY A 234 -8.56 3.73 4.00
C GLY A 234 -8.87 5.08 3.36
N HIS A 235 -7.97 6.06 3.54
CA HIS A 235 -8.02 7.39 2.92
C HIS A 235 -7.63 7.40 1.44
N LEU A 236 -6.94 6.36 0.95
CA LEU A 236 -6.52 6.23 -0.46
C LEU A 236 -7.55 5.46 -1.30
N LEU A 237 -8.39 4.63 -0.68
CA LEU A 237 -9.24 3.67 -1.39
C LEU A 237 -10.33 4.33 -2.25
N ASP A 238 -10.64 5.61 -2.05
CA ASP A 238 -11.51 6.40 -2.92
C ASP A 238 -10.79 6.92 -4.18
N ARG A 239 -9.45 6.95 -4.17
CA ARG A 239 -8.59 7.36 -5.29
C ARG A 239 -8.04 6.18 -6.10
N VAL A 240 -7.96 4.99 -5.52
CA VAL A 240 -7.55 3.75 -6.22
C VAL A 240 -8.64 3.31 -7.21
N LYS A 241 -8.50 3.73 -8.47
CA LYS A 241 -9.43 3.39 -9.57
C LYS A 241 -8.96 2.24 -10.46
N SER A 242 -7.70 1.85 -10.36
CA SER A 242 -7.12 0.75 -11.13
C SER A 242 -7.25 -0.57 -10.35
N PRO A 243 -7.76 -1.64 -10.97
CA PRO A 243 -7.80 -2.96 -10.34
C PRO A 243 -6.38 -3.50 -10.06
N GLU A 244 -5.41 -3.19 -10.92
CA GLU A 244 -4.01 -3.59 -10.75
C GLU A 244 -3.42 -2.98 -9.48
N LEU A 245 -3.67 -1.68 -9.25
CA LEU A 245 -3.21 -1.00 -8.05
C LEU A 245 -3.88 -1.53 -6.78
N LEU A 246 -5.17 -1.86 -6.85
CA LEU A 246 -5.87 -2.47 -5.73
C LEU A 246 -5.34 -3.88 -5.41
N GLU A 247 -4.97 -4.66 -6.43
CA GLU A 247 -4.33 -5.96 -6.24
C GLU A 247 -2.95 -5.85 -5.57
N ILE A 248 -2.15 -4.84 -5.93
CA ILE A 248 -0.88 -4.55 -5.25
C ILE A 248 -1.14 -4.32 -3.76
N LEU A 249 -2.08 -3.45 -3.41
CA LEU A 249 -2.41 -3.13 -2.01
C LEU A 249 -2.92 -4.34 -1.22
N VAL A 250 -3.71 -5.21 -1.86
CA VAL A 250 -4.21 -6.45 -1.24
C VAL A 250 -3.08 -7.41 -0.90
N ASN A 251 -2.01 -7.44 -1.71
CA ASN A 251 -0.90 -8.36 -1.55
C ASN A 251 0.16 -7.86 -0.55
N LEU A 252 0.08 -6.62 -0.08
CA LEU A 252 0.97 -6.10 0.97
C LEU A 252 0.64 -6.71 2.32
N SER A 253 1.59 -7.38 2.99
CA SER A 253 1.40 -7.84 4.36
C SER A 253 1.31 -6.67 5.36
N THR A 254 0.88 -6.91 6.60
CA THR A 254 0.90 -5.88 7.65
C THR A 254 2.28 -5.33 7.92
N ASP A 255 3.30 -6.18 7.78
CA ASP A 255 4.69 -5.81 7.99
C ASP A 255 5.18 -4.93 6.83
N ASP A 256 4.74 -5.21 5.60
CA ASP A 256 5.03 -4.36 4.44
C ASP A 256 4.41 -2.97 4.59
N VAL A 257 3.20 -2.87 5.13
CA VAL A 257 2.58 -1.57 5.41
C VAL A 257 3.40 -0.78 6.44
N GLY A 258 3.88 -1.44 7.50
CA GLY A 258 4.77 -0.83 8.49
C GLY A 258 6.10 -0.39 7.89
N LEU A 259 6.67 -1.20 7.00
CA LEU A 259 7.89 -0.90 6.26
C LEU A 259 7.71 0.33 5.35
N ILE A 260 6.66 0.37 4.53
CA ILE A 260 6.38 1.48 3.61
C ILE A 260 6.24 2.78 4.39
N ARG A 261 5.47 2.79 5.48
CA ARG A 261 5.32 3.96 6.36
C ARG A 261 6.64 4.40 6.97
N THR A 262 7.47 3.44 7.42
CA THR A 262 8.81 3.74 7.96
C THR A 262 9.70 4.40 6.90
N VAL A 263 9.67 3.90 5.66
CA VAL A 263 10.44 4.46 4.54
C VAL A 263 9.95 5.86 4.17
N CYS A 264 8.64 6.07 4.07
CA CYS A 264 8.05 7.39 3.81
C CYS A 264 8.38 8.40 4.93
N ARG A 265 8.34 7.95 6.18
CA ARG A 265 8.75 8.76 7.33
C ARG A 265 10.21 9.20 7.24
N VAL A 266 11.13 8.28 6.92
CA VAL A 266 12.55 8.63 6.75
C VAL A 266 12.76 9.59 5.58
N PHE A 267 12.03 9.41 4.49
CA PHE A 267 12.01 10.38 3.40
C PHE A 267 11.62 11.78 3.90
N ILE A 268 10.53 11.91 4.67
CA ILE A 268 10.07 13.19 5.23
C ILE A 268 11.11 13.80 6.15
N GLU A 269 11.65 13.01 7.09
CA GLU A 269 12.69 13.44 8.03
C GLU A 269 13.87 14.08 7.28
N VAL A 270 14.37 13.40 6.24
CA VAL A 270 15.52 13.88 5.45
C VAL A 270 15.15 15.07 4.57
N ARG A 271 14.02 14.97 3.86
CA ARG A 271 13.56 15.98 2.89
C ARG A 271 13.29 17.34 3.53
N HIS A 272 12.77 17.32 4.75
CA HIS A 272 12.43 18.51 5.53
C HIS A 272 13.48 18.86 6.58
N LYS A 273 14.62 18.13 6.61
CA LYS A 273 15.73 18.33 7.56
C LYS A 273 15.26 18.30 9.03
N ILE A 274 14.28 17.46 9.32
CA ILE A 274 13.74 17.26 10.67
C ILE A 274 14.69 16.33 11.42
N LYS A 275 15.18 16.77 12.58
CA LYS A 275 16.02 15.96 13.47
C LYS A 275 15.22 15.64 14.73
N LEU A 276 14.91 14.37 14.91
CA LEU A 276 14.29 13.87 16.13
C LEU A 276 15.39 13.36 17.07
N ASP A 277 15.34 13.80 18.33
CA ASP A 277 16.13 13.15 19.37
C ASP A 277 15.48 11.82 19.73
N LYS A 278 16.20 10.72 19.52
CA LYS A 278 15.71 9.35 19.74
C LYS A 278 15.86 8.89 21.20
N SER A 279 16.36 9.76 22.08
CA SER A 279 16.51 9.43 23.50
C SER A 279 15.14 9.21 24.14
N PRO A 280 15.01 8.28 25.11
CA PRO A 280 13.76 8.08 25.84
C PRO A 280 13.19 9.39 26.39
N ASN A 281 11.88 9.59 26.29
CA ASN A 281 11.25 10.85 26.69
C ASN A 281 11.70 11.33 28.07
N TRP A 282 11.82 10.44 29.06
CA TRP A 282 12.24 10.78 30.42
C TRP A 282 13.65 11.41 30.51
N GLN A 283 14.51 11.22 29.52
CA GLN A 283 15.86 11.82 29.42
C GLN A 283 15.87 13.18 28.70
N LEU A 284 14.83 13.49 27.94
CA LEU A 284 14.73 14.74 27.19
C LEU A 284 14.32 15.89 28.13
N SER A 285 14.92 17.07 27.92
CA SER A 285 14.45 18.32 28.52
C SER A 285 13.04 18.64 28.04
N VAL A 286 12.31 19.49 28.78
CA VAL A 286 10.96 19.91 28.41
C VAL A 286 10.95 20.58 27.03
N GLU A 287 11.91 21.47 26.76
CA GLU A 287 12.08 22.14 25.47
C GLU A 287 12.34 21.14 24.33
N THR A 288 13.23 20.15 24.54
CA THR A 288 13.51 19.13 23.51
C THR A 288 12.30 18.23 23.27
N ARG A 289 11.49 17.94 24.30
CA ARG A 289 10.22 17.20 24.12
C ARG A 289 9.23 17.98 23.28
N GLU A 290 9.03 19.26 23.57
CA GLU A 290 8.11 20.11 22.79
C GLU A 290 8.54 20.23 21.32
N VAL A 291 9.84 20.38 21.07
CA VAL A 291 10.40 20.38 19.70
C VAL A 291 10.19 19.04 19.00
N ASN A 292 10.45 17.91 19.69
CA ASN A 292 10.21 16.58 19.14
C ASN A 292 8.71 16.33 18.86
N GLU A 293 7.81 16.73 19.76
CA GLU A 293 6.36 16.60 19.57
C GLU A 293 5.86 17.42 18.39
N ALA A 294 6.34 18.67 18.24
CA ALA A 294 6.04 19.50 17.09
C ALA A 294 6.57 18.90 15.77
N ALA A 295 7.75 18.31 15.81
CA ALA A 295 8.34 17.61 14.67
C ALA A 295 7.56 16.33 14.29
N GLU A 296 7.16 15.51 15.27
CA GLU A 296 6.32 14.33 15.07
C GLU A 296 4.95 14.68 14.47
N LYS A 297 4.34 15.76 14.97
CA LYS A 297 3.09 16.27 14.40
C LYS A 297 3.28 16.66 12.93
N ARG A 298 4.35 17.38 12.60
CA ARG A 298 4.66 17.76 11.23
C ARG A 298 4.93 16.57 10.32
N ILE A 299 5.61 15.54 10.82
CA ILE A 299 5.83 14.29 10.07
C ILE A 299 4.49 13.62 9.80
N SER A 300 3.61 13.53 10.81
CA SER A 300 2.31 12.89 10.70
C SER A 300 1.38 13.60 9.72
N GLU A 301 1.44 14.94 9.67
CA GLU A 301 0.71 15.75 8.69
C GLU A 301 1.16 15.51 7.24
N LEU A 302 2.44 15.16 7.02
CA LEU A 302 3.01 14.91 5.69
C LEU A 302 3.03 13.43 5.29
N GLU A 303 2.89 12.52 6.25
CA GLU A 303 3.03 11.07 6.04
C GLU A 303 2.01 10.55 5.03
N ASP A 304 0.74 10.92 5.20
CA ASP A 304 -0.33 10.45 4.32
C ASP A 304 -0.12 10.94 2.87
N ASP A 305 0.32 12.20 2.67
CA ASP A 305 0.60 12.76 1.33
C ASP A 305 1.77 12.03 0.63
N VAL A 306 2.85 11.71 1.37
CA VAL A 306 4.01 10.99 0.80
C VAL A 306 3.68 9.54 0.52
N VAL A 307 2.97 8.87 1.43
CA VAL A 307 2.50 7.50 1.25
C VAL A 307 1.56 7.43 0.04
N GLU A 308 0.69 8.42 -0.11
CA GLU A 308 -0.20 8.56 -1.24
C GLU A 308 0.55 8.69 -2.57
N SER A 309 1.49 9.63 -2.68
CA SER A 309 2.29 9.82 -3.89
C SER A 309 3.06 8.54 -4.23
N LEU A 310 3.70 7.90 -3.26
CA LEU A 310 4.40 6.63 -3.48
C LEU A 310 3.47 5.55 -4.03
N ILE A 311 2.28 5.37 -3.45
CA ILE A 311 1.35 4.30 -3.86
C ILE A 311 0.69 4.60 -5.21
N LEU A 312 0.22 5.83 -5.42
CA LEU A 312 -0.56 6.18 -6.60
C LEU A 312 0.31 6.47 -7.83
N GLU A 313 1.48 7.07 -7.63
CA GLU A 313 2.36 7.54 -8.71
C GLU A 313 3.54 6.59 -8.95
N HIS A 314 4.02 5.92 -7.89
CA HIS A 314 5.20 5.06 -7.95
C HIS A 314 4.97 3.62 -7.44
N PRO A 315 3.91 2.91 -7.89
CA PRO A 315 3.58 1.58 -7.37
C PRO A 315 4.68 0.54 -7.61
N ALA A 316 5.53 0.73 -8.64
CA ALA A 316 6.64 -0.17 -8.94
C ALA A 316 7.76 -0.09 -7.88
N ALA A 317 7.94 1.06 -7.21
CA ALA A 317 8.92 1.22 -6.14
C ALA A 317 8.60 0.37 -4.91
N LEU A 318 7.33 0.01 -4.70
CA LEU A 318 6.89 -0.81 -3.56
C LEU A 318 7.59 -2.18 -3.54
N GLY A 319 7.74 -2.82 -4.70
CA GLY A 319 8.43 -4.12 -4.79
C GLY A 319 9.91 -4.02 -4.38
N MET A 320 10.56 -2.92 -4.75
CA MET A 320 11.95 -2.66 -4.36
C MET A 320 12.08 -2.36 -2.87
N ILE A 321 11.16 -1.56 -2.31
CA ILE A 321 11.11 -1.29 -0.87
C ILE A 321 11.00 -2.61 -0.08
N GLN A 322 10.11 -3.51 -0.50
CA GLN A 322 9.95 -4.83 0.10
C GLN A 322 11.24 -5.67 -0.01
N HIS A 323 11.88 -5.65 -1.18
CA HIS A 323 13.12 -6.39 -1.42
C HIS A 323 14.27 -5.93 -0.50
N LEU A 324 14.41 -4.62 -0.29
CA LEU A 324 15.43 -4.06 0.60
C LEU A 324 15.13 -4.35 2.09
N GLY A 325 13.85 -4.39 2.46
CA GLY A 325 13.42 -4.68 3.83
C GLY A 325 13.71 -3.56 4.84
N ILE A 326 13.38 -3.82 6.11
CA ILE A 326 13.29 -2.81 7.17
C ILE A 326 14.60 -2.17 7.61
N ASN A 327 15.73 -2.84 7.36
CA ASN A 327 17.04 -2.30 7.72
C ASN A 327 17.64 -1.49 6.57
N VAL A 328 17.60 -2.04 5.34
CA VAL A 328 18.30 -1.44 4.20
C VAL A 328 17.46 -0.34 3.54
N GLY A 329 16.14 -0.53 3.42
CA GLY A 329 15.25 0.44 2.76
C GLY A 329 15.35 1.84 3.36
N PRO A 330 15.18 2.01 4.68
CA PRO A 330 15.29 3.32 5.31
C PRO A 330 16.67 3.97 5.16
N ASP A 331 17.75 3.19 5.23
CA ASP A 331 19.11 3.71 5.08
C ASP A 331 19.40 4.17 3.66
N VAL A 332 18.91 3.44 2.65
CA VAL A 332 18.97 3.82 1.23
C VAL A 332 18.23 5.14 1.03
N VAL A 333 17.00 5.26 1.52
CA VAL A 333 16.23 6.51 1.39
C VAL A 333 16.90 7.66 2.13
N ARG A 334 17.41 7.45 3.35
CA ARG A 334 18.13 8.48 4.09
C ARG A 334 19.34 9.00 3.31
N ARG A 335 20.06 8.08 2.66
CA ARG A 335 21.29 8.38 1.91
C ARG A 335 21.02 9.08 0.58
N LEU A 336 20.00 8.64 -0.17
CA LEU A 336 19.75 9.09 -1.55
C LEU A 336 18.77 10.26 -1.65
N THR A 337 17.85 10.44 -0.68
CA THR A 337 16.89 11.58 -0.68
C THR A 337 17.56 12.96 -0.79
N PRO A 338 18.71 13.25 -0.15
CA PRO A 338 19.38 14.55 -0.32
C PRO A 338 19.85 14.84 -1.75
N ILE A 339 19.96 13.80 -2.58
CA ILE A 339 20.48 13.84 -3.95
C ILE A 339 19.35 13.92 -4.96
N PHE A 340 18.38 13.00 -4.83
CA PHE A 340 17.29 12.84 -5.80
C PHE A 340 16.01 13.59 -5.40
N GLY A 341 15.88 14.02 -4.15
CA GLY A 341 14.63 14.60 -3.66
C GLY A 341 13.46 13.64 -3.93
N ASN A 342 12.42 14.14 -4.60
CA ASN A 342 11.23 13.35 -4.93
C ASN A 342 11.50 12.27 -6.00
N GLU A 343 12.53 12.42 -6.83
CA GLU A 343 12.89 11.42 -7.85
C GLU A 343 13.43 10.11 -7.25
N ILE A 344 13.63 10.04 -5.93
CA ILE A 344 14.08 8.82 -5.28
C ILE A 344 13.13 7.65 -5.55
N TRP A 345 11.83 7.92 -5.65
CA TRP A 345 10.85 6.88 -5.94
C TRP A 345 11.04 6.30 -7.34
N SER A 346 11.23 7.15 -8.35
CA SER A 346 11.58 6.72 -9.71
C SER A 346 12.87 5.90 -9.75
N VAL A 347 13.90 6.30 -8.99
CA VAL A 347 15.15 5.51 -8.90
C VAL A 347 14.89 4.14 -8.25
N MET A 348 13.94 4.04 -7.32
CA MET A 348 13.56 2.76 -6.70
C MET A 348 12.66 1.88 -7.58
N GLU A 349 12.07 2.41 -8.66
CA GLU A 349 11.32 1.61 -9.64
C GLU A 349 12.26 0.75 -10.50
N ASP A 350 13.49 1.20 -10.72
CA ASP A 350 14.50 0.49 -11.50
C ASP A 350 15.63 -0.04 -10.60
N ALA A 351 15.73 -1.37 -10.53
CA ALA A 351 16.74 -2.07 -9.73
C ALA A 351 18.18 -1.70 -10.13
N GLN A 352 18.44 -1.48 -11.42
CA GLN A 352 19.75 -1.15 -11.93
C GLN A 352 20.12 0.29 -11.58
N GLU A 353 19.20 1.24 -11.75
CA GLU A 353 19.42 2.63 -11.37
C GLU A 353 19.70 2.78 -9.86
N LEU A 354 18.92 2.05 -9.05
CA LEU A 354 19.13 2.02 -7.62
C LEU A 354 20.50 1.46 -7.25
N GLU A 355 20.89 0.32 -7.84
CA GLU A 355 22.18 -0.31 -7.53
C GLU A 355 23.37 0.56 -7.95
N ASN A 356 23.27 1.22 -9.10
CA ASN A 356 24.24 2.21 -9.57
C ASN A 356 24.40 3.33 -8.53
N ALA A 357 23.31 3.99 -8.13
CA ALA A 357 23.34 5.09 -7.16
C ALA A 357 23.83 4.64 -5.77
N ARG A 358 23.49 3.41 -5.35
CA ARG A 358 23.95 2.82 -4.08
C ARG A 358 25.45 2.53 -4.09
N SER A 359 26.01 2.14 -5.23
CA SER A 359 27.41 1.77 -5.39
C SER A 359 28.36 2.96 -5.37
N VAL A 360 27.89 4.16 -5.75
CA VAL A 360 28.72 5.38 -5.73
C VAL A 360 29.23 5.68 -4.32
N PRO A 361 30.51 5.94 -4.08
CA PRO A 361 31.02 6.31 -2.75
C PRO A 361 30.36 7.58 -2.17
N ASP A 362 30.11 7.62 -0.85
CA ASP A 362 29.40 8.73 -0.18
C ASP A 362 30.01 10.11 -0.42
N TYR A 363 31.32 10.17 -0.60
CA TYR A 363 32.01 11.44 -0.83
C TYR A 363 31.88 11.93 -2.30
N LEU A 364 31.55 11.05 -3.25
CA LEU A 364 31.31 11.40 -4.65
C LEU A 364 29.83 11.59 -4.97
N LEU A 365 28.94 10.97 -4.20
CA LEU A 365 27.51 11.01 -4.44
C LEU A 365 26.94 12.46 -4.51
N PRO A 366 27.29 13.41 -3.61
CA PRO A 366 26.86 14.81 -3.74
C PRO A 366 27.42 15.53 -4.96
N VAL A 367 28.60 15.11 -5.44
CA VAL A 367 29.23 15.69 -6.62
C VAL A 367 28.53 15.22 -7.87
N LEU A 368 28.33 13.90 -8.02
CA LEU A 368 27.65 13.31 -9.17
C LEU A 368 26.17 13.66 -9.23
N GLY A 369 25.52 13.91 -8.09
CA GLY A 369 24.13 14.29 -8.06
C GLY A 369 23.22 13.18 -8.62
N THR A 370 22.21 13.56 -9.40
CA THR A 370 21.27 12.63 -10.03
C THR A 370 21.91 11.72 -11.08
N VAL A 371 23.05 12.12 -11.66
CA VAL A 371 23.80 11.31 -12.65
C VAL A 371 24.34 10.00 -12.03
N SER A 372 24.44 9.94 -10.70
CA SER A 372 24.84 8.72 -9.98
C SER A 372 24.00 7.48 -10.29
N ARG A 373 22.73 7.64 -10.73
CA ARG A 373 21.88 6.50 -11.15
C ARG A 373 22.36 5.79 -12.42
N TYR A 374 23.28 6.39 -13.17
CA TYR A 374 23.88 5.81 -14.37
C TYR A 374 25.32 5.31 -14.15
N ALA A 375 25.89 5.54 -12.97
CA ALA A 375 27.25 5.11 -12.66
C ALA A 375 27.28 3.62 -12.35
N ALA A 376 27.70 2.82 -13.34
CA ALA A 376 27.82 1.37 -13.17
C ALA A 376 28.67 1.03 -11.92
N PRO A 377 28.36 -0.05 -11.17
CA PRO A 377 29.04 -0.36 -9.91
C PRO A 377 30.57 -0.49 -10.07
N ASP A 378 31.01 -1.08 -11.19
CA ASP A 378 32.42 -1.20 -11.54
C ASP A 378 33.13 0.16 -11.68
N ILE A 379 32.46 1.16 -12.24
CA ILE A 379 32.98 2.53 -12.35
C ILE A 379 33.04 3.17 -10.96
N SER A 380 32.01 2.97 -10.14
CA SER A 380 32.00 3.44 -8.76
C SER A 380 33.14 2.86 -7.92
N ILE A 381 33.47 1.57 -8.12
CA ILE A 381 34.62 0.91 -7.50
C ILE A 381 35.93 1.56 -7.98
N ILE A 382 36.10 1.75 -9.29
CA ILE A 382 37.30 2.39 -9.87
C ILE A 382 37.50 3.79 -9.28
N LEU A 383 36.46 4.62 -9.27
CA LEU A 383 36.53 5.97 -8.69
C LEU A 383 36.84 5.91 -7.18
N GLY A 384 36.33 4.90 -6.48
CA GLY A 384 36.63 4.61 -5.08
C GLY A 384 38.10 4.27 -4.77
N GLN A 385 38.87 3.83 -5.77
CA GLN A 385 40.29 3.46 -5.61
C GLN A 385 41.25 4.67 -5.62
N ILE A 386 40.77 5.87 -5.94
CA ILE A 386 41.57 7.09 -5.83
C ILE A 386 41.76 7.39 -4.33
N GLN A 387 43.01 7.33 -3.86
CA GLN A 387 43.32 7.41 -2.42
C GLN A 387 42.96 8.78 -1.83
N ASP A 388 43.21 9.86 -2.57
CA ASP A 388 42.84 11.21 -2.16
C ASP A 388 41.37 11.50 -2.53
N ARG A 389 40.52 11.52 -1.49
CA ARG A 389 39.08 11.81 -1.63
C ARG A 389 38.80 13.23 -2.12
N THR A 390 39.68 14.19 -1.83
CA THR A 390 39.52 15.58 -2.27
C THR A 390 39.79 15.67 -3.76
N LEU A 391 40.88 15.04 -4.22
CA LEU A 391 41.21 14.92 -5.64
C LEU A 391 40.08 14.27 -6.43
N ALA A 392 39.54 13.14 -5.94
CA ALA A 392 38.45 12.44 -6.60
C ALA A 392 37.17 13.30 -6.71
N LYS A 393 36.84 14.08 -5.67
CA LYS A 393 35.72 15.04 -5.71
C LYS A 393 35.96 16.12 -6.76
N ASP A 394 37.15 16.72 -6.76
CA ASP A 394 37.46 17.83 -7.65
C ASP A 394 37.50 17.35 -9.11
N LEU A 395 38.05 16.15 -9.37
CA LEU A 395 38.01 15.50 -10.68
C LEU A 395 36.57 15.27 -11.17
N MET A 396 35.68 14.75 -10.33
CA MET A 396 34.28 14.53 -10.71
C MET A 396 33.49 15.83 -10.84
N THR A 397 33.85 16.86 -10.07
CA THR A 397 33.29 18.20 -10.21
C THR A 397 33.67 18.78 -11.57
N MET A 398 34.94 18.66 -11.96
CA MET A 398 35.42 19.08 -13.28
C MET A 398 34.76 18.27 -14.41
N ALA A 399 34.52 16.97 -14.22
CA ALA A 399 33.82 16.15 -15.20
C ALA A 399 32.39 16.66 -15.44
N ARG A 400 31.65 16.97 -14.37
CA ARG A 400 30.31 17.58 -14.49
C ARG A 400 30.30 18.98 -15.09
N GLN A 401 31.37 19.75 -14.91
CA GLN A 401 31.49 21.06 -15.55
C GLN A 401 31.86 20.94 -17.04
N ALA A 402 32.57 19.88 -17.42
CA ALA A 402 33.07 19.66 -18.78
C ALA A 402 32.05 18.96 -19.71
N PHE A 403 31.06 18.27 -19.15
CA PHE A 403 30.07 17.48 -19.87
C PHE A 403 28.65 17.85 -19.43
N PRO A 404 27.68 17.94 -20.37
CA PRO A 404 26.27 17.88 -20.02
C PRO A 404 25.95 16.59 -19.23
N ASP A 405 24.98 16.66 -18.30
CA ASP A 405 24.65 15.53 -17.43
C ASP A 405 24.24 14.27 -18.24
N GLU A 406 23.58 14.42 -19.39
CA GLU A 406 23.24 13.31 -20.31
C GLU A 406 24.48 12.63 -20.92
N GLU A 407 25.48 13.42 -21.33
CA GLU A 407 26.71 12.87 -21.87
C GLU A 407 27.52 12.15 -20.79
N LEU A 408 27.62 12.76 -19.61
CA LEU A 408 28.31 12.15 -18.49
C LEU A 408 27.63 10.86 -18.04
N ALA A 409 26.30 10.84 -17.98
CA ALA A 409 25.51 9.63 -17.72
C ALA A 409 25.87 8.51 -18.70
N ARG A 410 25.90 8.83 -20.01
CA ARG A 410 26.33 7.88 -21.04
C ARG A 410 27.76 7.40 -20.80
N TYR A 411 28.70 8.27 -20.46
CA TYR A 411 30.11 7.90 -20.25
C TYR A 411 30.33 7.03 -19.00
N LEU A 412 29.50 7.19 -17.98
CA LEU A 412 29.54 6.41 -16.75
C LEU A 412 28.85 5.04 -16.89
N GLY A 413 27.87 4.93 -17.80
CA GLY A 413 27.14 3.69 -18.08
C GLY A 413 27.72 2.84 -19.21
N ASP A 414 28.63 3.39 -20.03
CA ASP A 414 29.17 2.74 -21.23
C ASP A 414 30.34 1.79 -20.92
N PRO A 415 30.18 0.46 -21.16
CA PRO A 415 31.24 -0.51 -20.94
C PRO A 415 32.50 -0.26 -21.76
N GLU A 416 32.39 0.32 -22.97
CA GLU A 416 33.54 0.57 -23.85
C GLU A 416 34.46 1.65 -23.27
N ARG A 417 33.93 2.54 -22.43
CA ARG A 417 34.67 3.62 -21.77
C ARG A 417 35.28 3.21 -20.44
N ARG A 418 34.92 2.04 -19.89
CA ARG A 418 35.48 1.50 -18.65
C ARG A 418 37.01 1.45 -18.63
N PRO A 419 37.73 1.03 -19.70
CA PRO A 419 39.19 1.01 -19.70
C PRO A 419 39.80 2.39 -19.45
N ILE A 420 39.15 3.45 -19.93
CA ILE A 420 39.59 4.84 -19.74
C ILE A 420 39.46 5.22 -18.26
N TRP A 421 38.31 4.96 -17.65
CA TRP A 421 38.09 5.17 -16.21
C TRP A 421 39.11 4.40 -15.36
N ASN A 422 39.45 3.16 -15.75
CA ASN A 422 40.38 2.30 -15.02
C ASN A 422 41.83 2.83 -14.99
N THR A 423 42.19 3.78 -15.86
CA THR A 423 43.52 4.42 -15.82
C THR A 423 43.65 5.46 -14.71
N LEU A 424 42.54 5.99 -14.19
CA LEU A 424 42.55 7.09 -13.24
C LEU A 424 43.24 6.77 -11.92
N PRO A 425 42.96 5.63 -11.25
CA PRO A 425 43.60 5.33 -9.98
C PRO A 425 45.13 5.27 -10.12
N THR A 426 45.64 4.60 -11.15
CA THR A 426 47.09 4.53 -11.39
C THR A 426 47.70 5.89 -11.67
N LYS A 427 47.05 6.71 -12.52
CA LYS A 427 47.55 8.04 -12.88
C LYS A 427 47.60 8.96 -11.66
N PHE A 428 46.54 8.99 -10.86
CA PHE A 428 46.40 9.91 -9.74
C PHE A 428 47.04 9.44 -8.43
N ASN A 429 47.11 8.13 -8.16
CA ASN A 429 47.72 7.62 -6.92
C ASN A 429 49.26 7.62 -6.97
N ASN A 430 49.86 7.39 -8.15
CA ASN A 430 51.32 7.23 -8.26
C ASN A 430 52.04 8.49 -8.76
N THR A 431 51.37 9.27 -9.61
CA THR A 431 52.04 10.31 -10.43
C THR A 431 51.68 11.73 -10.00
N TYR A 432 50.53 11.92 -9.36
CA TYR A 432 49.97 13.24 -9.07
C TYR A 432 49.91 13.51 -7.56
N ARG A 433 50.74 14.42 -7.05
CA ARG A 433 50.65 14.89 -5.65
C ARG A 433 49.67 16.06 -5.58
N TYR A 434 48.41 15.76 -5.28
CA TYR A 434 47.40 16.81 -5.12
C TYR A 434 47.49 17.48 -3.75
N GLN A 435 47.47 18.81 -3.74
CA GLN A 435 47.17 19.62 -2.56
C GLN A 435 46.14 20.67 -2.99
N ARG A 436 44.98 20.69 -2.34
CA ARG A 436 43.95 21.70 -2.64
C ARG A 436 44.53 23.08 -2.36
N ASP A 437 44.43 23.99 -3.32
CA ASP A 437 45.04 25.32 -3.24
C ASP A 437 44.59 26.06 -1.97
N ALA A 438 45.54 26.66 -1.24
CA ALA A 438 45.26 27.38 0.00
C ALA A 438 44.49 28.68 -0.31
N GLN A 439 43.43 28.97 0.44
CA GLN A 439 42.56 30.14 0.21
C GLN A 439 43.26 31.51 0.34
N THR A 440 44.50 31.56 0.81
CA THR A 440 45.25 32.81 0.98
C THR A 440 46.76 32.57 0.85
N GLY A 441 47.37 33.12 -0.21
CA GLY A 441 48.75 33.61 -0.17
C GLY A 441 49.89 32.70 -0.64
N GLY A 442 49.65 31.66 -1.44
CA GLY A 442 50.73 30.87 -2.05
C GLY A 442 50.40 30.42 -3.47
N ASN A 443 51.33 30.60 -4.41
CA ASN A 443 51.25 30.11 -5.80
C ASN A 443 51.31 28.57 -5.85
N LEU A 444 50.22 27.91 -5.47
CA LEU A 444 49.95 26.52 -5.84
C LEU A 444 48.91 26.57 -6.96
N ARG A 445 49.24 26.02 -8.12
CA ARG A 445 48.41 26.00 -9.35
C ARG A 445 47.75 24.62 -9.52
N ASN A 446 47.41 23.94 -8.41
CA ASN A 446 47.09 22.52 -8.44
C ASN A 446 45.70 22.24 -9.02
N GLU A 447 44.76 23.20 -8.95
CA GLU A 447 43.48 23.09 -9.65
C GLU A 447 43.63 23.22 -11.17
N ASP A 448 44.47 24.16 -11.64
CA ASP A 448 44.72 24.37 -13.08
C ASP A 448 45.52 23.21 -13.70
N ASP A 449 46.45 22.64 -12.94
CA ASP A 449 47.17 21.42 -13.33
C ASP A 449 46.21 20.23 -13.41
N LEU A 450 45.31 20.08 -12.43
CA LEU A 450 44.27 19.04 -12.45
C LEU A 450 43.34 19.22 -13.65
N ARG A 451 42.92 20.45 -13.98
CA ARG A 451 42.12 20.75 -15.17
C ARG A 451 42.85 20.33 -16.45
N THR A 452 44.14 20.61 -16.55
CA THR A 452 44.95 20.28 -17.73
C THR A 452 45.07 18.76 -17.90
N VAL A 453 45.39 18.04 -16.82
CA VAL A 453 45.48 16.57 -16.84
C VAL A 453 44.12 15.92 -17.10
N SER A 454 43.05 16.49 -16.55
CA SER A 454 41.68 16.01 -16.72
C SER A 454 41.15 16.24 -18.13
N ARG A 455 41.57 17.31 -18.82
CA ARG A 455 41.17 17.55 -20.23
C ARG A 455 41.56 16.40 -21.15
N GLY A 456 42.77 15.85 -21.02
CA GLY A 456 43.20 14.70 -21.84
C GLY A 456 42.36 13.44 -21.57
N ILE A 457 41.98 13.21 -20.31
CA ILE A 457 41.07 12.11 -19.94
C ILE A 457 39.67 12.37 -20.51
N PHE A 458 39.16 13.59 -20.38
CA PHE A 458 37.84 13.97 -20.85
C PHE A 458 37.74 13.91 -22.38
N GLN A 459 38.82 14.25 -23.08
CA GLN A 459 38.93 14.07 -24.52
C GLN A 459 38.94 12.58 -24.89
N SER A 460 39.71 11.75 -24.18
CA SER A 460 39.68 10.30 -24.36
C SER A 460 38.27 9.72 -24.14
N LEU A 461 37.53 10.19 -23.13
CA LEU A 461 36.13 9.79 -22.90
C LEU A 461 35.21 10.20 -24.05
N ARG A 462 35.39 11.39 -24.64
CA ARG A 462 34.62 11.81 -25.84
C ARG A 462 34.90 10.90 -27.04
N LEU A 463 36.17 10.59 -27.28
CA LEU A 463 36.63 9.80 -28.42
C LEU A 463 36.37 8.29 -28.25
N GLY A 464 36.22 7.80 -27.01
CA GLY A 464 35.97 6.39 -26.72
C GLY A 464 37.23 5.52 -26.69
N HIS A 465 38.41 6.10 -26.81
CA HIS A 465 39.70 5.41 -26.67
C HIS A 465 40.71 6.26 -25.90
N LEU A 466 41.70 5.62 -25.29
CA LEU A 466 42.80 6.35 -24.64
C LEU A 466 43.64 7.04 -25.71
N GLU A 467 43.83 8.35 -25.58
CA GLU A 467 44.83 9.07 -26.36
C GLU A 467 46.23 8.65 -25.87
N THR A 468 47.01 8.00 -26.75
CA THR A 468 48.44 7.82 -26.55
C THR A 468 49.12 9.16 -26.84
N PHE A 469 49.48 9.89 -25.79
CA PHE A 469 50.33 11.07 -25.88
C PHE A 469 51.79 10.72 -25.67
#